data_AF-A0A084UBV6-F1
#
_entry.id   AF-A0A084UBV6-F1
#
_cell.length_a   1.000
_cell.length_b   1.000
_cell.length_c   1.000
_cell.angle_alpha   90.00
_cell.angle_beta   90.00
_cell.angle_gamma   90.00
#
_symmetry.space_group_name_H-M   'P 1'
#
loop_
_entity.id
_entity.type
_entity.pdbx_description
1 polymer ?
#
loop_
_entity_poly.entity_id
_entity_poly.type
_entity_poly.pdbx_seq_one_letter_code
_entity_poly.pdbx_strand_id
1 'polypeptide(L)'
;MKYLLMTAASAVFLAGSAFAQTSPDTDTNDNNMTDMMPGIDVSNAMIDGNKITGVTVTSNQPAYVVIHNEGEGAPPASLGHMRVEPGETSDLSIEADGELDPASGITLMLHYETNDNNTYDFGPGSTDVDTPAMGADGPINVPLQ
;
A
#
# COMPACT_ATOMS: atom_id res chain seq x y z
N MET A 1 56.56 50.28 33.56
CA MET A 1 56.69 49.30 34.68
C MET A 1 55.95 48.04 34.22
N LYS A 2 56.43 46.79 34.41
CA LYS A 2 56.81 46.08 35.66
C LYS A 2 55.59 45.97 36.59
N TYR A 3 55.10 44.82 37.06
CA TYR A 3 55.38 43.38 36.85
C TYR A 3 54.03 42.60 37.09
N LEU A 4 53.86 41.27 37.09
CA LEU A 4 54.75 40.09 37.04
C LEU A 4 54.03 38.87 36.39
N LEU A 5 54.77 37.77 36.20
CA LEU A 5 54.31 36.37 36.12
C LEU A 5 53.69 35.92 37.48
N MET A 6 53.02 34.77 37.67
CA MET A 6 52.67 33.63 36.80
C MET A 6 51.21 33.16 37.15
N THR A 7 50.72 31.92 37.18
CA THR A 7 51.26 30.52 37.15
C THR A 7 50.31 29.61 36.35
N ALA A 8 50.18 28.31 36.67
CA ALA A 8 49.47 27.31 35.86
C ALA A 8 48.96 26.12 36.70
N ALA A 9 47.92 25.44 36.21
CA ALA A 9 47.60 24.05 36.51
C ALA A 9 46.75 23.47 35.35
N SER A 10 47.11 22.30 34.83
CA SER A 10 46.49 21.70 33.64
C SER A 10 45.42 20.67 34.00
N ALA A 11 44.37 20.59 33.20
CA ALA A 11 43.53 19.40 33.07
C ALA A 11 43.23 19.18 31.58
N VAL A 12 43.43 17.94 31.10
CA VAL A 12 43.18 17.55 29.70
C VAL A 12 41.77 17.00 29.58
N PHE A 13 41.07 17.31 28.49
CA PHE A 13 40.05 16.42 27.94
C PHE A 13 40.28 16.21 26.43
N LEU A 14 39.85 15.04 25.94
CA LEU A 14 40.24 14.48 24.65
C LEU A 14 39.26 14.87 23.54
N ALA A 15 39.67 14.56 22.29
CA ALA A 15 38.89 14.21 21.10
C ALA A 15 37.46 14.81 20.91
N GLY A 16 37.10 15.38 19.76
CA GLY A 16 37.65 15.17 18.42
C GLY A 16 36.86 14.09 17.69
N SER A 17 35.96 14.53 16.79
CA SER A 17 35.15 13.65 15.95
C SER A 17 35.37 14.03 14.49
N ALA A 18 35.93 13.11 13.70
CA ALA A 18 35.99 13.24 12.25
C ALA A 18 34.63 12.92 11.62
N PHE A 19 34.44 13.33 10.36
CA PHE A 19 33.24 13.00 9.59
C PHE A 19 33.26 11.54 9.09
N ALA A 20 32.05 11.05 8.82
CA ALA A 20 31.73 9.92 7.94
C ALA A 20 32.21 8.51 8.33
N GLN A 21 31.28 7.71 8.85
CA GLN A 21 30.95 6.43 8.21
C GLN A 21 29.46 6.08 8.45
N THR A 22 28.58 6.56 7.58
CA THR A 22 27.21 6.05 7.48
C THR A 22 27.23 4.76 6.66
N SER A 23 27.53 3.64 7.31
CA SER A 23 27.15 2.34 6.75
C SER A 23 25.61 2.29 6.72
N PRO A 24 24.96 1.99 5.58
CA PRO A 24 23.59 1.51 5.62
C PRO A 24 23.63 0.12 6.26
N ASP A 25 23.00 -0.02 7.42
CA ASP A 25 22.93 -1.31 8.12
C ASP A 25 21.88 -2.17 7.43
N THR A 26 22.31 -3.07 6.55
CA THR A 26 21.43 -4.01 5.83
C THR A 26 21.14 -5.23 6.70
N ASP A 27 20.53 -4.99 7.87
CA ASP A 27 19.86 -6.00 8.68
C ASP A 27 18.43 -5.53 9.00
N THR A 28 17.55 -5.74 8.03
CA THR A 28 16.10 -5.75 8.22
C THR A 28 15.55 -7.12 7.85
N ASN A 29 15.92 -8.15 8.63
CA ASN A 29 15.02 -9.29 8.86
C ASN A 29 13.81 -8.84 9.71
N ASP A 30 13.09 -7.84 9.22
CA ASP A 30 11.95 -7.21 9.90
C ASP A 30 10.66 -7.67 9.22
N ASN A 31 9.93 -8.57 9.87
CA ASN A 31 8.66 -9.09 9.37
C ASN A 31 7.51 -8.14 9.76
N ASN A 32 7.73 -6.86 9.49
CA ASN A 32 6.92 -5.76 9.98
C ASN A 32 6.02 -5.22 8.87
N MET A 33 4.73 -5.51 8.99
CA MET A 33 3.67 -5.09 8.06
C MET A 33 3.65 -3.58 7.80
N THR A 34 4.24 -2.72 8.66
CA THR A 34 4.19 -1.27 8.46
C THR A 34 5.10 -0.74 7.35
N ASP A 35 6.03 -1.54 6.80
CA ASP A 35 6.88 -1.16 5.65
C ASP A 35 6.36 -1.74 4.31
N MET A 36 5.32 -2.58 4.35
CA MET A 36 4.65 -3.05 3.13
C MET A 36 3.79 -1.93 2.53
N MET A 37 4.23 -1.37 1.40
CA MET A 37 3.40 -0.43 0.65
C MET A 37 2.24 -1.19 -0.02
N PRO A 38 0.98 -0.80 0.23
CA PRO A 38 -0.19 -1.44 -0.37
C PRO A 38 -0.23 -1.21 -1.89
N GLY A 39 -0.72 -2.20 -2.64
CA GLY A 39 -0.73 -2.14 -4.11
C GLY A 39 -1.43 -3.32 -4.78
N ILE A 40 -1.69 -3.17 -6.08
CA ILE A 40 -2.21 -4.21 -6.97
C ILE A 40 -1.26 -4.31 -8.17
N ASP A 41 -0.82 -5.51 -8.51
CA ASP A 41 -0.14 -5.82 -9.77
C ASP A 41 -1.07 -6.60 -10.70
N VAL A 42 -1.21 -6.10 -11.92
CA VAL A 42 -2.03 -6.68 -13.00
C VAL A 42 -1.18 -7.15 -14.19
N SER A 43 0.14 -7.23 -14.04
CA SER A 43 1.08 -7.57 -15.13
C SER A 43 0.86 -8.94 -15.77
N ASN A 44 0.22 -9.87 -15.05
CA ASN A 44 -0.18 -11.19 -15.55
C ASN A 44 -1.71 -11.35 -15.63
N ALA A 45 -2.48 -10.28 -15.44
CA ALA A 45 -3.92 -10.37 -15.25
C ALA A 45 -4.67 -10.64 -16.56
N MET A 46 -5.70 -11.47 -16.52
CA MET A 46 -6.52 -11.84 -17.67
C MET A 46 -8.00 -11.92 -17.31
N ILE A 47 -8.86 -11.39 -18.18
CA ILE A 47 -10.31 -11.57 -18.10
C ILE A 47 -10.68 -12.93 -18.73
N ASP A 48 -11.35 -13.77 -17.95
CA ASP A 48 -11.89 -15.07 -18.35
C ASP A 48 -13.38 -15.13 -17.98
N GLY A 49 -14.26 -14.74 -18.91
CA GLY A 49 -15.71 -14.67 -18.71
C GLY A 49 -16.10 -13.64 -17.64
N ASN A 50 -16.56 -14.12 -16.48
CA ASN A 50 -16.89 -13.29 -15.32
C ASN A 50 -15.76 -13.19 -14.28
N LYS A 51 -14.51 -13.52 -14.65
CA LYS A 51 -13.38 -13.58 -13.71
C LYS A 51 -12.19 -12.76 -14.18
N ILE A 52 -11.43 -12.21 -13.23
CA ILE A 52 -10.12 -11.62 -13.45
C ILE A 52 -9.10 -12.50 -12.72
N THR A 53 -8.27 -13.19 -13.49
CA THR A 53 -7.26 -14.15 -13.01
C THR A 53 -5.86 -13.55 -13.10
N GLY A 54 -4.88 -14.05 -12.33
CA GLY A 54 -3.47 -13.63 -12.45
C GLY A 54 -3.14 -12.29 -11.80
N VAL A 55 -3.96 -11.84 -10.83
CA VAL A 55 -3.75 -10.61 -10.06
C VAL A 55 -2.92 -10.91 -8.80
N THR A 56 -1.99 -10.02 -8.48
CA THR A 56 -1.30 -10.01 -7.17
C THR A 56 -1.71 -8.77 -6.38
N VAL A 57 -1.99 -8.93 -5.09
CA VAL A 57 -2.35 -7.83 -4.19
C VAL A 57 -1.46 -7.87 -2.96
N THR A 58 -0.94 -6.70 -2.59
CA THR A 58 -0.21 -6.50 -1.32
C THR A 58 -0.99 -5.51 -0.46
N SER A 59 -1.23 -5.87 0.79
CA SER A 59 -1.93 -5.02 1.77
C SER A 59 -1.30 -5.14 3.15
N ASN A 60 -1.29 -4.04 3.91
CA ASN A 60 -0.76 -4.01 5.29
C ASN A 60 -1.83 -4.27 6.37
N GLN A 61 -3.11 -4.35 5.98
CA GLN A 61 -4.27 -4.67 6.81
C GLN A 61 -5.32 -5.44 5.98
N PRO A 62 -6.39 -6.01 6.56
CA PRO A 62 -7.43 -6.69 5.79
C PRO A 62 -8.07 -5.74 4.77
N ALA A 63 -8.37 -6.25 3.58
CA ALA A 63 -8.75 -5.42 2.44
C ALA A 63 -9.66 -6.15 1.46
N TYR A 64 -10.24 -5.41 0.53
CA TYR A 64 -11.00 -5.90 -0.61
C TYR A 64 -10.35 -5.40 -1.90
N VAL A 65 -10.07 -6.31 -2.84
CA VAL A 65 -9.82 -5.93 -4.24
C VAL A 65 -11.16 -5.93 -4.97
N VAL A 66 -11.52 -4.79 -5.54
CA VAL A 66 -12.87 -4.48 -6.05
C VAL A 66 -12.81 -4.22 -7.54
N ILE A 67 -13.70 -4.85 -8.30
CA ILE A 67 -13.85 -4.64 -9.74
C ILE A 67 -14.75 -3.43 -9.99
N HIS A 68 -14.26 -2.48 -10.78
CA HIS A 68 -15.00 -1.30 -11.27
C HIS A 68 -14.93 -1.19 -12.79
N ASN A 69 -15.76 -0.31 -13.34
CA ASN A 69 -15.89 -0.04 -14.77
C ASN A 69 -16.14 1.45 -14.98
N GLU A 70 -15.29 2.15 -15.73
CA GLU A 70 -15.39 3.61 -15.92
C GLU A 70 -16.61 4.05 -16.75
N GLY A 71 -17.21 3.14 -17.53
CA GLY A 71 -18.36 3.39 -18.41
C GLY A 71 -19.73 3.30 -17.72
N GLU A 72 -19.89 2.42 -16.73
CA GLU A 72 -21.13 2.29 -15.95
C GLU A 72 -21.31 3.44 -14.93
N GLY A 73 -20.24 4.16 -14.60
CA GLY A 73 -20.27 5.39 -13.80
C GLY A 73 -19.04 5.56 -12.94
N ALA A 74 -18.94 6.71 -12.27
CA ALA A 74 -17.95 6.87 -11.20
C ALA A 74 -18.27 5.94 -10.01
N PRO A 75 -17.28 5.54 -9.20
CA PRO A 75 -17.49 4.82 -7.94
C PRO A 75 -18.60 5.47 -7.09
N PRO A 76 -19.47 4.68 -6.45
CA PRO A 76 -19.10 3.44 -5.76
C PRO A 76 -19.70 2.14 -6.35
N ALA A 77 -20.02 2.09 -7.65
CA ALA A 77 -20.55 0.86 -8.27
C ALA A 77 -19.47 -0.23 -8.40
N SER A 78 -19.56 -1.30 -7.59
CA SER A 78 -18.75 -2.52 -7.74
C SER A 78 -19.43 -3.49 -8.71
N LEU A 79 -18.62 -4.23 -9.48
CA LEU A 79 -19.04 -5.36 -10.32
C LEU A 79 -18.69 -6.73 -9.70
N GLY A 80 -18.14 -6.75 -8.49
CA GLY A 80 -17.56 -7.91 -7.84
C GLY A 80 -16.36 -7.52 -6.96
N HIS A 81 -16.02 -8.36 -5.99
CA HIS A 81 -14.90 -8.12 -5.08
C HIS A 81 -14.35 -9.42 -4.48
N MET A 82 -13.13 -9.37 -3.97
CA MET A 82 -12.50 -10.46 -3.19
C MET A 82 -11.79 -9.87 -1.97
N ARG A 83 -12.05 -10.46 -0.79
CA ARG A 83 -11.32 -10.10 0.45
C ARG A 83 -9.93 -10.71 0.44
N VAL A 84 -8.93 -9.93 0.83
CA VAL A 84 -7.54 -10.36 1.04
C VAL A 84 -7.12 -10.10 2.49
N GLU A 85 -6.18 -10.90 2.99
CA GLU A 85 -5.57 -10.73 4.31
C GLU A 85 -4.31 -9.84 4.23
N PRO A 86 -3.79 -9.35 5.37
CA PRO A 86 -2.50 -8.64 5.41
C PRO A 86 -1.35 -9.52 4.88
N GLY A 87 -0.49 -8.93 4.05
CA GLY A 87 0.62 -9.58 3.35
C GLY A 87 0.52 -9.41 1.83
N GLU A 88 1.27 -10.23 1.09
CA GLU A 88 1.15 -10.39 -0.36
C GLU A 88 0.34 -11.66 -0.67
N THR A 89 -0.63 -11.56 -1.58
CA THR A 89 -1.35 -12.72 -2.13
C THR A 89 -1.35 -12.64 -3.66
N SER A 90 -0.77 -13.65 -4.30
CA SER A 90 -0.61 -13.76 -5.75
C SER A 90 -1.55 -14.78 -6.40
N ASP A 91 -1.60 -14.79 -7.73
CA ASP A 91 -2.43 -15.67 -8.57
C ASP A 91 -3.94 -15.67 -8.21
N LEU A 92 -4.45 -14.51 -7.77
CA LEU A 92 -5.86 -14.35 -7.41
C LEU A 92 -6.79 -14.52 -8.62
N SER A 93 -8.00 -15.02 -8.35
CA SER A 93 -9.11 -15.14 -9.30
C SER A 93 -10.35 -14.44 -8.73
N ILE A 94 -10.47 -13.15 -9.02
CA ILE A 94 -11.56 -12.30 -8.55
C ILE A 94 -12.78 -12.59 -9.44
N GLU A 95 -13.96 -12.80 -8.83
CA GLU A 95 -15.20 -13.09 -9.55
C GLU A 95 -16.11 -11.86 -9.58
N ALA A 96 -16.74 -11.64 -10.73
CA ALA A 96 -17.72 -10.60 -10.99
C ALA A 96 -19.15 -11.17 -11.02
N ASP A 97 -20.11 -10.32 -10.67
CA ASP A 97 -21.55 -10.61 -10.66
C ASP A 97 -22.12 -10.85 -12.07
N GLY A 98 -21.36 -10.53 -13.12
CA GLY A 98 -21.71 -10.70 -14.53
C GLY A 98 -20.48 -10.84 -15.43
N GLU A 99 -20.73 -11.12 -16.71
CA GLU A 99 -19.68 -11.23 -17.74
C GLU A 99 -18.96 -9.89 -17.95
N LEU A 100 -17.63 -9.92 -18.00
CA LEU A 100 -16.79 -8.73 -18.11
C LEU A 100 -16.41 -8.48 -19.58
N ASP A 101 -16.66 -7.28 -20.09
CA ASP A 101 -16.17 -6.84 -21.40
C ASP A 101 -14.78 -6.22 -21.28
N PRO A 102 -13.71 -6.81 -21.85
CA PRO A 102 -12.37 -6.22 -21.83
C PRO A 102 -12.27 -4.84 -22.49
N ALA A 103 -13.20 -4.47 -23.38
CA ALA A 103 -13.22 -3.15 -24.02
C ALA A 103 -13.83 -2.05 -23.12
N SER A 104 -14.39 -2.39 -21.95
CA SER A 104 -15.26 -1.50 -21.18
C SER A 104 -14.59 -0.66 -20.08
N GLY A 105 -13.24 -0.61 -20.05
CA GLY A 105 -12.51 0.21 -19.07
C GLY A 105 -12.60 -0.34 -17.65
N ILE A 106 -12.30 -1.63 -17.50
CA ILE A 106 -12.28 -2.33 -16.20
C ILE A 106 -11.06 -1.88 -15.38
N THR A 107 -11.29 -1.55 -14.11
CA THR A 107 -10.21 -1.26 -13.15
C THR A 107 -10.37 -2.11 -11.89
N LEU A 108 -9.26 -2.33 -11.20
CA LEU A 108 -9.22 -2.90 -9.85
C LEU A 108 -8.86 -1.79 -8.86
N MET A 109 -9.73 -1.55 -7.88
CA MET A 109 -9.44 -0.64 -6.76
C MET A 109 -9.24 -1.45 -5.48
N LEU A 110 -8.23 -1.09 -4.70
CA LEU A 110 -8.03 -1.64 -3.37
C LEU A 110 -8.84 -0.79 -2.36
N HIS A 111 -9.62 -1.45 -1.52
CA HIS A 111 -10.36 -0.88 -0.40
C HIS A 111 -9.90 -1.55 0.88
N TYR A 112 -9.85 -0.84 2.00
CA TYR A 112 -9.61 -1.51 3.29
C TYR A 112 -10.91 -2.05 3.86
N GLU A 113 -10.84 -3.08 4.70
CA GLU A 113 -11.89 -3.39 5.67
C GLU A 113 -11.75 -2.39 6.81
N THR A 114 -12.78 -1.58 7.09
CA THR A 114 -12.70 -0.52 8.12
C THR A 114 -13.78 -0.58 9.19
N ASN A 115 -14.59 -1.64 9.21
CA ASN A 115 -15.72 -1.77 10.13
C ASN A 115 -15.79 -3.12 10.90
N ASP A 116 -14.83 -4.02 10.65
CA ASP A 116 -14.60 -5.33 11.28
C ASP A 116 -15.70 -6.40 11.03
N ASN A 117 -16.64 -6.17 10.10
CA ASN A 117 -17.76 -7.11 9.86
C ASN A 117 -17.45 -8.22 8.84
N ASN A 118 -16.40 -8.08 8.02
CA ASN A 118 -15.96 -8.99 6.97
C ASN A 118 -16.89 -9.10 5.75
N THR A 119 -17.72 -8.08 5.48
CA THR A 119 -18.48 -7.89 4.24
C THR A 119 -18.18 -6.52 3.63
N TYR A 120 -17.95 -6.46 2.30
CA TYR A 120 -17.66 -5.21 1.60
C TYR A 120 -18.89 -4.29 1.54
N ASP A 121 -18.85 -3.18 2.27
CA ASP A 121 -19.98 -2.26 2.47
C ASP A 121 -19.85 -0.91 1.74
N PHE A 122 -18.75 -0.65 1.02
CA PHE A 122 -18.58 0.62 0.29
C PHE A 122 -19.47 0.66 -0.98
N GLY A 123 -20.48 1.53 -0.96
CA GLY A 123 -21.56 1.54 -1.94
C GLY A 123 -22.45 2.79 -1.88
N PRO A 124 -23.51 2.86 -2.71
CA PRO A 124 -24.44 4.00 -2.74
C PRO A 124 -25.16 4.19 -1.39
N GLY A 125 -24.80 5.26 -0.66
CA GLY A 125 -25.33 5.53 0.69
C GLY A 125 -24.50 4.96 1.83
N SER A 126 -23.35 4.33 1.53
CA SER A 126 -22.40 3.78 2.48
C SER A 126 -20.98 4.08 1.98
N THR A 127 -20.49 5.29 2.21
CA THR A 127 -19.21 5.80 1.65
C THR A 127 -18.12 6.01 2.70
N ASP A 128 -18.48 5.82 3.98
CA ASP A 128 -17.68 6.20 5.14
C ASP A 128 -17.06 4.96 5.83
N VAL A 129 -17.44 3.77 5.37
CA VAL A 129 -16.84 2.46 5.69
C VAL A 129 -16.25 1.86 4.43
N ASP A 130 -15.30 0.94 4.61
CA ASP A 130 -14.54 0.25 3.57
C ASP A 130 -13.96 1.18 2.50
N THR A 131 -13.40 2.29 2.95
CA THR A 131 -12.89 3.36 2.08
C THR A 131 -11.70 2.90 1.23
N PRO A 132 -11.50 3.47 0.02
CA PRO A 132 -10.36 3.16 -0.83
C PRO A 132 -9.02 3.24 -0.09
N ALA A 133 -8.16 2.26 -0.34
CA ALA A 133 -6.79 2.24 0.14
C ALA A 133 -5.96 3.30 -0.60
N MET A 134 -5.25 4.13 0.17
CA MET A 134 -4.50 5.28 -0.36
C MET A 134 -3.02 4.94 -0.54
N GLY A 135 -2.52 5.11 -1.77
CA GLY A 135 -1.11 5.14 -2.10
C GLY A 135 -0.55 6.56 -2.13
N ALA A 136 0.65 6.74 -2.68
CA ALA A 136 1.34 8.03 -2.71
C ALA A 136 0.61 9.11 -3.56
N ASP A 137 0.02 8.71 -4.69
CA ASP A 137 -0.58 9.61 -5.68
C ASP A 137 -2.12 9.71 -5.60
N GLY A 138 -2.76 8.94 -4.71
CA GLY A 138 -4.22 8.86 -4.58
C GLY A 138 -4.72 7.47 -4.18
N PRO A 139 -6.01 7.15 -4.43
CA PRO A 139 -6.54 5.80 -4.29
C PRO A 139 -5.77 4.80 -5.17
N ILE A 140 -5.55 3.60 -4.65
CA ILE A 140 -4.91 2.50 -5.40
C ILE A 140 -5.96 1.93 -6.37
N ASN A 141 -6.00 2.49 -7.57
CA ASN A 141 -6.86 2.09 -8.67
C ASN A 141 -6.00 1.78 -9.91
N VAL A 142 -6.07 0.56 -10.42
CA VAL A 142 -5.23 0.06 -11.51
C VAL A 142 -6.12 -0.41 -12.67
N PRO A 143 -6.04 0.20 -13.87
CA PRO A 143 -6.76 -0.27 -15.04
C PRO A 143 -6.14 -1.57 -15.59
N LEU A 144 -6.98 -2.48 -16.08
CA LEU A 144 -6.51 -3.58 -16.93
C LEU A 144 -6.23 -3.07 -18.36
N GLN A 145 -5.40 -3.79 -19.10
CA GLN A 145 -4.91 -3.43 -20.45
C GLN A 145 -5.04 -4.61 -21.43
#